data_AF-A0AAU1ZZZ3-F1
#
_entry.id   AF-A0AAU1ZZZ3-F1
#
_cell.length_a   1.000
_cell.length_b   1.000
_cell.length_c   1.000
_cell.angle_alpha   90.00
_cell.angle_beta   90.00
_cell.angle_gamma   90.00
#
_symmetry.space_group_name_H-M   'P 1'
#
loop_
_entity.id
_entity.type
_entity.pdbx_description
1 polymer ?
#
loop_
_entity_poly.entity_id
_entity_poly.type
_entity_poly.pdbx_seq_one_letter_code
_entity_poly.pdbx_strand_id
1 'polypeptide(L)'
;MTDTTITATEPGELAIAIRVGQKMLARYGTVDSGDIFDYAQAHGGLTEALRILLRAHGAEPEAPDTSATEPLYGGNVDQFIDDAYDSLADSDLDDEPVDEDEAARRSVDRAFPVVAAFLATERAERGEGQ
;
A
#
# COMPACT_ATOMS: atom_id res chain seq x y z
N MET A 1 -21.49 -53.27 3.02
CA MET A 1 -21.46 -51.91 2.44
C MET A 1 -20.78 -51.02 3.47
N THR A 2 -19.46 -50.85 3.35
CA THR A 2 -18.70 -49.91 4.19
C THR A 2 -18.83 -48.53 3.57
N ASP A 3 -19.55 -47.67 4.25
CA ASP A 3 -19.72 -46.26 3.93
C ASP A 3 -18.34 -45.58 4.01
N THR A 4 -17.81 -45.18 2.85
CA THR A 4 -16.54 -44.45 2.76
C THR A 4 -16.85 -42.99 2.98
N THR A 5 -16.79 -42.55 4.23
CA THR A 5 -16.91 -41.14 4.58
C THR A 5 -15.68 -40.41 4.01
N ILE A 6 -15.87 -39.71 2.88
CA ILE A 6 -14.85 -38.84 2.30
C ILE A 6 -14.74 -37.61 3.21
N THR A 7 -13.72 -37.58 4.08
CA THR A 7 -13.31 -36.36 4.77
C THR A 7 -12.68 -35.43 3.74
N ALA A 8 -13.33 -34.30 3.47
CA ALA A 8 -12.76 -33.25 2.64
C ALA A 8 -11.46 -32.76 3.28
N THR A 9 -10.32 -33.05 2.64
CA THR A 9 -9.01 -32.56 3.07
C THR A 9 -9.03 -31.03 3.05
N GLU A 10 -8.73 -30.39 4.19
CA GLU A 10 -8.60 -28.94 4.24
C GLU A 10 -7.53 -28.48 3.23
N PRO A 11 -7.77 -27.39 2.48
CA PRO A 11 -6.82 -26.91 1.51
C PRO A 11 -5.53 -26.46 2.22
N GLY A 12 -4.41 -27.07 1.84
CA GLY A 12 -3.11 -26.68 2.37
C GLY A 12 -2.73 -25.23 2.02
N GLU A 13 -1.75 -24.68 2.73
CA GLU A 13 -1.31 -23.28 2.61
C GLU A 13 -0.97 -22.88 1.17
N LEU A 14 -0.32 -23.76 0.40
CA LEU A 14 -0.02 -23.52 -1.02
C LEU A 14 -1.29 -23.38 -1.87
N ALA A 15 -2.34 -24.17 -1.61
CA ALA A 15 -3.60 -24.07 -2.34
C ALA A 15 -4.32 -22.74 -2.01
N ILE A 16 -4.20 -22.26 -0.77
CA ILE A 16 -4.70 -20.95 -0.35
C ILE A 16 -3.91 -19.84 -1.06
N ALA A 17 -2.57 -19.92 -1.05
CA ALA A 17 -1.68 -18.96 -1.71
C ALA A 17 -1.96 -18.86 -3.21
N ILE A 18 -2.17 -19.98 -3.90
CA ILE A 18 -2.55 -20.00 -5.33
C ILE A 18 -3.86 -19.24 -5.56
N ARG A 19 -4.88 -19.47 -4.73
CA ARG A 19 -6.17 -18.74 -4.84
C ARG A 19 -5.99 -17.24 -4.62
N VAL A 20 -5.13 -16.83 -3.69
CA VAL A 20 -4.80 -15.42 -3.48
C VAL A 20 -4.08 -14.84 -4.70
N GLY A 21 -3.07 -15.53 -5.22
CA GLY A 21 -2.33 -15.11 -6.41
C GLY A 21 -3.24 -14.95 -7.64
N GLN A 22 -4.19 -15.88 -7.85
CA GLN A 22 -5.20 -15.77 -8.91
C GLN A 22 -6.08 -14.52 -8.75
N LYS A 23 -6.52 -14.21 -7.53
CA LYS A 23 -7.32 -12.99 -7.26
C LYS A 23 -6.50 -11.72 -7.50
N MET A 24 -5.23 -11.71 -7.09
CA MET A 24 -4.34 -10.59 -7.32
C MET A 24 -4.09 -10.37 -8.82
N LEU A 25 -3.85 -11.44 -9.59
CA LEU A 25 -3.71 -11.35 -11.05
C LEU A 25 -5.00 -10.86 -11.72
N ALA A 26 -6.17 -11.31 -11.28
CA ALA A 26 -7.44 -10.84 -11.82
C ALA A 26 -7.67 -9.34 -11.55
N ARG A 27 -7.14 -8.80 -10.44
CA ARG A 27 -7.31 -7.40 -10.05
C ARG A 27 -6.25 -6.48 -10.63
N TYR A 28 -5.00 -6.96 -10.71
CA TYR A 28 -3.79 -6.16 -10.93
C TYR A 28 -2.97 -6.64 -12.14
N GLY A 29 -3.31 -7.77 -12.76
CA GLY A 29 -2.56 -8.33 -13.89
C GLY A 29 -2.80 -7.61 -15.22
N THR A 30 -3.74 -6.68 -15.27
CA THR A 30 -4.00 -5.81 -16.43
C THR A 30 -3.92 -4.37 -15.96
N VAL A 31 -3.02 -3.60 -16.57
CA VAL A 31 -2.90 -2.16 -16.36
C VAL A 31 -3.24 -1.49 -17.67
N ASP A 32 -4.24 -0.62 -17.68
CA ASP A 32 -4.46 0.23 -18.83
C ASP A 32 -3.43 1.37 -18.76
N SER A 33 -2.64 1.54 -19.82
CA SER A 33 -1.40 2.34 -19.78
C SER A 33 -1.58 3.87 -19.59
N GLY A 34 -2.80 4.31 -19.23
CA GLY A 34 -3.17 5.73 -19.11
C GLY A 34 -2.79 6.37 -17.78
N ASP A 35 -2.58 5.59 -16.71
CA ASP A 35 -2.29 6.12 -15.36
C ASP A 35 -1.06 5.45 -14.73
N ILE A 36 -0.10 6.27 -14.29
CA ILE A 36 1.11 5.83 -13.60
C ILE A 36 0.82 5.23 -12.22
N PHE A 37 -0.27 5.65 -11.57
CA PHE A 37 -0.71 5.10 -10.29
C PHE A 37 -1.22 3.67 -10.45
N ASP A 38 -1.90 3.36 -11.56
CA ASP A 38 -2.36 2.00 -11.86
C ASP A 38 -1.17 1.05 -12.05
N TYR A 39 -0.08 1.54 -12.67
CA TYR A 39 1.15 0.76 -12.82
C TYR A 39 1.81 0.46 -11.47
N ALA A 40 1.92 1.46 -10.59
CA ALA A 40 2.50 1.29 -9.26
C ALA A 40 1.67 0.30 -8.41
N GLN A 41 0.34 0.43 -8.45
CA GLN A 41 -0.55 -0.46 -7.73
C GLN A 41 -0.46 -1.89 -8.26
N ALA A 42 -0.42 -2.06 -9.58
CA ALA A 42 -0.29 -3.37 -10.20
C ALA A 42 1.04 -4.05 -9.88
N HIS A 43 2.12 -3.28 -9.93
CA HIS A 43 3.46 -3.76 -9.56
C HIS A 43 3.51 -4.20 -8.09
N GLY A 44 2.94 -3.41 -7.18
CA GLY A 44 2.83 -3.77 -5.76
C GLY A 44 2.01 -5.03 -5.53
N GLY A 45 0.84 -5.14 -6.17
CA GLY A 45 -0.03 -6.31 -6.09
C GLY A 45 0.63 -7.59 -6.61
N LEU A 46 1.37 -7.50 -7.72
CA LEU A 46 2.13 -8.63 -8.27
C LEU A 46 3.28 -9.06 -7.34
N THR A 47 4.02 -8.09 -6.80
CA THR A 47 5.13 -8.35 -5.88
C THR A 47 4.64 -9.11 -4.64
N GLU A 48 3.53 -8.68 -4.04
CA GLU A 48 2.99 -9.34 -2.86
C GLU A 48 2.40 -10.73 -3.16
N ALA A 49 1.74 -10.89 -4.32
CA ALA A 49 1.27 -12.20 -4.77
C ALA A 49 2.42 -13.22 -4.91
N LEU A 50 3.55 -12.79 -5.50
CA LEU A 50 4.75 -13.61 -5.61
C LEU A 50 5.34 -13.94 -4.24
N ARG A 51 5.43 -12.97 -3.33
CA ARG A 51 5.91 -13.20 -1.96
C ARG A 51 5.10 -14.26 -1.24
N ILE A 52 3.77 -14.18 -1.30
CA ILE A 52 2.85 -15.16 -0.66
C ILE A 52 3.04 -16.56 -1.26
N LEU A 53 3.16 -16.67 -2.58
CA LEU A 53 3.41 -17.94 -3.27
C LEU A 53 4.74 -18.56 -2.87
N LEU A 54 5.81 -17.75 -2.86
CA LEU A 54 7.14 -18.20 -2.49
C LEU A 54 7.20 -18.60 -1.01
N ARG A 55 6.56 -17.86 -0.10
CA ARG A 55 6.43 -18.22 1.31
C ARG A 55 5.73 -19.57 1.49
N ALA A 56 4.59 -19.75 0.85
CA ALA A 56 3.85 -21.02 0.93
C ALA A 56 4.62 -22.19 0.28
N HIS A 57 5.56 -21.90 -0.64
CA HIS A 57 6.46 -22.88 -1.21
C HIS A 57 7.74 -23.12 -0.38
N GLY A 58 8.00 -22.30 0.65
CA GLY A 58 9.25 -22.34 1.41
C GLY A 58 10.46 -21.77 0.67
N ALA A 59 10.21 -20.93 -0.35
CA ALA A 59 11.22 -20.30 -1.21
C ALA A 59 11.15 -18.77 -1.16
N GLU A 60 10.56 -18.18 -0.11
CA GLU A 60 10.56 -16.73 0.06
C GLU A 60 12.00 -16.24 0.18
N PRO A 61 12.43 -15.26 -0.64
CA PRO A 61 13.76 -14.69 -0.51
C PRO A 61 13.86 -14.02 0.86
N GLU A 62 14.97 -14.27 1.56
CA GLU A 62 15.33 -13.47 2.73
C GLU A 62 15.35 -12.00 2.31
N ALA A 63 14.77 -11.13 3.13
CA ALA A 63 14.77 -9.70 2.85
C ALA A 63 16.20 -9.26 2.52
N PRO A 64 16.39 -8.48 1.43
CA PRO A 64 17.72 -7.98 1.12
C PRO A 64 18.25 -7.28 2.37
N ASP A 65 19.48 -7.60 2.73
CA ASP A 65 20.16 -6.91 3.81
C ASP A 65 20.26 -5.44 3.41
N THR A 66 19.36 -4.62 3.94
CA THR A 66 19.29 -3.19 3.60
C THR A 66 20.55 -2.46 4.05
N SER A 67 21.38 -3.09 4.90
CA SER A 67 22.72 -2.60 5.25
C SER A 67 23.73 -2.68 4.10
N ALA A 68 23.47 -3.47 3.05
CA ALA A 68 24.34 -3.63 1.89
C ALA A 68 23.92 -2.78 0.69
N THR A 69 22.89 -1.96 0.82
CA THR A 69 22.59 -0.92 -0.18
C THR A 69 23.64 0.17 0.01
N GLU A 70 24.82 0.02 -0.61
CA GLU A 70 25.64 1.18 -0.87
C GLU A 70 24.75 2.19 -1.61
N PRO A 71 24.64 3.44 -1.13
CA PRO A 71 23.87 4.45 -1.82
C PRO A 71 24.45 4.61 -3.23
N LEU A 72 23.72 4.10 -4.23
CA LEU A 72 24.05 4.26 -5.65
C LEU A 72 24.06 5.76 -6.06
N TYR A 73 23.60 6.61 -5.15
CA TYR A 73 23.84 8.03 -5.07
C TYR A 73 24.36 8.30 -3.66
N GLY A 74 25.63 8.71 -3.50
CA GLY A 74 26.34 8.87 -2.22
C GLY A 74 25.80 9.96 -1.27
N GLY A 75 24.48 10.15 -1.21
CA GLY A 75 23.80 10.97 -0.21
C GLY A 75 23.12 10.06 0.81
N ASN A 76 23.34 10.33 2.09
CA ASN A 76 22.49 9.76 3.13
C ASN A 76 21.05 10.20 2.86
N VAL A 77 20.12 9.26 2.89
CA VAL A 77 18.67 9.56 2.76
C VAL A 77 18.26 10.60 3.81
N ASP A 78 18.83 10.52 5.01
CA ASP A 78 18.63 11.51 6.07
C ASP A 78 19.09 12.91 5.65
N GLN A 79 20.21 13.02 4.93
CA GLN A 79 20.72 14.31 4.44
C GLN A 79 19.87 14.88 3.29
N PHE A 80 19.34 14.02 2.42
CA PHE A 80 18.42 14.44 1.36
C PHE A 80 17.10 14.96 1.92
N ILE A 81 16.60 14.33 2.99
CA ILE A 81 15.40 14.77 3.69
C ILE A 81 15.68 16.09 4.42
N ASP A 82 16.78 16.21 5.15
CA ASP A 82 17.16 17.44 5.84
C ASP A 82 17.33 18.62 4.87
N ASP A 83 18.03 18.43 3.75
CA ASP A 83 18.22 19.49 2.73
C ASP A 83 16.89 19.91 2.08
N ALA A 84 15.95 18.98 1.90
CA ALA A 84 14.62 19.28 1.38
C ALA A 84 13.77 20.07 2.39
N TYR A 85 13.90 19.77 3.69
CA TYR A 85 13.22 20.51 4.76
C TYR A 85 13.82 21.90 4.98
N ASP A 86 15.15 22.04 4.93
CA ASP A 86 15.83 23.35 5.01
C ASP A 86 15.50 24.22 3.78
N SER A 87 15.36 23.63 2.59
CA SER A 87 14.94 24.36 1.39
C SER A 87 13.47 24.82 1.45
N LEU A 88 12.63 24.19 2.27
CA LEU A 88 11.23 24.60 2.48
C LEU A 88 11.10 25.67 3.58
N ALA A 89 12.06 25.71 4.52
CA ALA A 89 12.05 26.64 5.65
C ALA A 89 12.34 28.12 5.26
N ASP A 90 12.86 28.38 4.06
CA ASP A 90 13.08 29.74 3.52
C ASP A 90 11.89 30.24 2.68
N SER A 91 10.80 29.47 2.64
CA SER A 91 9.52 29.93 2.10
C SER A 91 8.78 30.66 3.21
N ASP A 92 8.74 31.98 3.18
CA ASP A 92 7.86 32.84 3.99
C ASP A 92 6.37 32.49 3.75
N LEU A 93 5.93 31.35 4.27
CA LEU A 93 4.54 31.02 4.49
C LEU A 93 4.25 31.44 5.92
N ASP A 94 3.50 32.54 6.05
CA ASP A 94 2.80 32.92 7.28
C ASP A 94 1.85 31.76 7.70
N ASP A 95 2.42 30.69 8.25
CA ASP A 95 1.68 29.59 8.84
C ASP A 95 1.43 29.95 10.31
N GLU A 96 0.25 30.52 10.58
CA GLU A 96 -0.41 30.19 11.85
C GLU A 96 -0.41 28.66 11.99
N PRO A 97 -0.14 28.09 13.19
CA PRO A 97 -0.12 26.64 13.35
C PRO A 97 -1.51 26.09 13.06
N VAL A 98 -1.72 25.67 11.82
CA VAL A 98 -2.86 24.88 11.43
C VAL A 98 -2.60 23.50 12.01
N ASP A 99 -3.50 23.05 12.89
CA ASP A 99 -3.55 21.67 13.38
C ASP A 99 -3.21 20.69 12.24
N GLU A 100 -2.24 19.80 12.45
CA GLU A 100 -1.73 18.86 11.45
C GLU A 100 -2.88 18.06 10.82
N ASP A 101 -3.93 17.77 11.59
CA ASP A 101 -5.15 17.13 11.14
C ASP A 101 -5.90 17.94 10.08
N GLU A 102 -5.89 19.27 10.18
CA GLU A 102 -6.56 20.17 9.26
C GLU A 102 -5.75 20.40 7.98
N ALA A 103 -4.41 20.42 8.09
CA ALA A 103 -3.52 20.40 6.93
C ALA A 103 -3.68 19.09 6.13
N ALA A 104 -3.75 17.95 6.82
CA ALA A 104 -4.00 16.66 6.22
C ALA A 104 -5.36 16.60 5.50
N ARG A 105 -6.44 17.10 6.14
CA ARG A 105 -7.77 17.19 5.51
C ARG A 105 -7.75 18.02 4.23
N ARG A 106 -7.15 19.21 4.27
CA ARG A 106 -7.03 20.07 3.07
C ARG A 106 -6.23 19.43 1.95
N SER A 107 -5.19 18.67 2.29
CA SER A 107 -4.40 17.92 1.31
C SER A 107 -5.25 16.82 0.64
N VAL A 108 -6.01 16.06 1.43
CA VAL A 108 -6.91 15.01 0.93
C VAL A 108 -8.04 15.61 0.07
N ASP A 109 -8.63 16.73 0.48
CA ASP A 109 -9.67 17.42 -0.29
C ASP A 109 -9.17 17.87 -1.67
N ARG A 110 -7.92 18.32 -1.74
CA ARG A 110 -7.31 18.79 -3.00
C ARG A 110 -6.90 17.63 -3.91
N ALA A 111 -6.30 16.58 -3.35
CA ALA A 111 -5.77 15.47 -4.13
C ALA A 111 -6.84 14.43 -4.51
N PHE A 112 -7.88 14.27 -3.68
CA PHE A 112 -8.87 13.20 -3.80
C PHE A 112 -10.29 13.68 -3.48
N PRO A 113 -10.90 14.54 -4.32
CA PRO A 113 -12.21 15.15 -4.04
C PRO A 113 -13.34 14.13 -3.85
N VAL A 114 -13.24 12.95 -4.48
CA VAL A 114 -14.21 11.85 -4.28
C VAL A 114 -14.09 11.22 -2.89
N VAL A 115 -12.86 11.06 -2.38
CA VAL A 115 -12.60 10.52 -1.04
C VAL A 115 -13.01 11.52 0.04
N ALA A 116 -12.75 12.80 -0.19
CA ALA A 116 -13.22 13.89 0.67
C ALA A 116 -14.75 13.91 0.81
N ALA A 117 -15.48 13.80 -0.32
CA ALA A 117 -16.94 13.72 -0.30
C ALA A 117 -17.44 12.50 0.50
N PHE A 118 -16.81 11.34 0.32
CA PHE A 118 -17.14 10.13 1.07
C PHE A 118 -16.89 10.29 2.58
N LEU A 119 -15.74 10.83 2.98
CA LEU A 119 -15.40 11.05 4.40
C LEU A 119 -16.30 12.09 5.06
N ALA A 120 -16.72 13.12 4.31
CA ALA A 120 -17.69 14.11 4.78
C ALA A 120 -19.06 13.47 5.06
N THR A 121 -19.52 12.57 4.19
CA THR A 121 -20.76 11.80 4.40
C THR A 121 -20.64 10.88 5.62
N GLU A 122 -19.57 10.10 5.74
CA GLU A 122 -19.34 9.21 6.89
C GLU A 122 -19.27 9.97 8.23
N ARG A 123 -18.72 11.18 8.24
CA ARG A 123 -18.64 12.00 9.46
C ARG A 123 -19.99 12.59 9.86
N ALA A 124 -20.85 12.90 8.89
CA ALA A 124 -22.22 13.35 9.16
C ALA A 124 -23.06 12.21 9.79
N GLU A 125 -22.90 10.98 9.31
CA GLU A 125 -23.64 9.82 9.81
C GLU A 125 -23.19 9.36 11.20
N ARG A 126 -21.93 9.61 11.58
CA ARG A 126 -21.42 9.32 12.94
C ARG A 126 -21.71 10.41 13.98
N GLY A 127 -22.22 11.57 13.55
CA GLY A 127 -22.51 12.71 14.42
C GLY A 127 -23.93 12.77 15.00
N GLU A 128 -24.87 11.94 14.53
CA GLU A 128 -26.28 11.96 14.97
C GLU A 128 -26.58 10.93 16.08
N GLY A 129 -25.69 10.81 17.05
CA GLY A 129 -25.79 9.83 18.14
C GLY A 129 -25.41 10.35 19.52
N GLN A 130 -25.55 11.65 19.79
CA GLN A 130 -25.31 12.22 21.12
C GLN A 130 -26.36 13.23 21.55
#